data_AF-A0A3N5SH24-F1
#
_entry.id   AF-A0A3N5SH24-F1
#
_cell.length_a   1.000
_cell.length_b   1.000
_cell.length_c   1.000
_cell.angle_alpha   90.00
_cell.angle_beta   90.00
_cell.angle_gamma   90.00
#
_symmetry.space_group_name_H-M   'P 1'
#
loop_
_entity.id
_entity.type
_entity.pdbx_description
1 polymer ?
#
loop_
_entity_poly.entity_id
_entity_poly.type
_entity_poly.pdbx_seq_one_letter_code
_entity_poly.pdbx_strand_id
1 'polypeptide(L)'
;MNVLASTLTDCRRSGGVIRWTLAITVATLLVPGSALMTPAWAADGGGAGRGIPVVLTTDIGDDIDDTWALGFLLRCPELDLKLAIGDYGKTQYRAKLLAKLLEAAKRTDVPVGAGVEVEPRGEGPQGDWVKDYRLASYAGKVHQDGVGALIDLVMKSREKVTIVAVGPMPNIAAALAREPRIAEKARLVGMYGSVRRGYNGSEKISAEWNVKAAAQACQKAFTAPWEITITPLDTCGVVILDGEHYARVRDSKDPLAAAIIENYRMWSKN
;
A
#
# COMPACT_ATOMS: atom_id res chain seq x y z
N MET A 1 -18.70 7.33 -10.24
CA MET A 1 -19.52 7.77 -9.09
C MET A 1 -20.76 6.88 -9.01
N ASN A 2 -21.10 6.39 -7.81
CA ASN A 2 -22.13 5.37 -7.47
C ASN A 2 -21.72 3.89 -7.58
N VAL A 3 -20.98 3.40 -6.57
CA VAL A 3 -21.06 1.98 -6.14
C VAL A 3 -21.02 1.83 -4.60
N LEU A 4 -20.50 2.81 -3.84
CA LEU A 4 -20.48 2.76 -2.37
C LEU A 4 -21.84 3.02 -1.67
N ALA A 5 -22.87 3.44 -2.41
CA ALA A 5 -24.17 3.79 -1.83
C ALA A 5 -25.09 2.57 -1.55
N SER A 6 -24.82 1.39 -2.11
CA SER A 6 -25.72 0.23 -1.95
C SER A 6 -25.52 -0.53 -0.64
N THR A 7 -24.36 -0.44 0.00
CA THR A 7 -24.02 -1.23 1.19
C THR A 7 -24.59 -0.64 2.50
N LEU A 8 -25.08 0.60 2.49
CA LEU A 8 -25.57 1.29 3.70
C LEU A 8 -27.08 1.17 3.93
N THR A 9 -27.83 0.62 2.98
CA THR A 9 -29.30 0.54 3.08
C THR A 9 -29.79 -0.69 3.87
N ASP A 10 -28.94 -1.70 4.07
CA ASP A 10 -29.38 -2.99 4.60
C ASP A 10 -29.24 -3.13 6.13
N CYS A 11 -28.60 -2.17 6.80
CA CYS A 11 -28.34 -2.24 8.24
C CYS A 11 -29.51 -1.73 9.13
N ARG A 12 -30.69 -1.42 8.55
CA ARG A 12 -31.84 -0.85 9.27
C ARG A 12 -33.03 -1.78 9.48
N ARG A 13 -32.99 -3.06 9.09
CA ARG A 13 -34.22 -3.88 8.98
C ARG A 13 -34.36 -5.15 9.84
N SER A 14 -33.45 -5.49 10.74
CA SER A 14 -33.66 -6.66 11.60
C SER A 14 -33.36 -6.38 13.07
N GLY A 15 -34.25 -5.62 13.70
CA GLY A 15 -34.50 -5.77 15.13
C GLY A 15 -35.21 -7.10 15.39
N GLY A 16 -34.70 -7.92 16.29
CA GLY A 16 -35.38 -9.16 16.69
C GLY A 16 -34.45 -10.20 17.30
N VAL A 17 -34.38 -10.20 18.62
CA VAL A 17 -33.94 -11.31 19.46
C VAL A 17 -34.71 -12.58 19.09
N ILE A 18 -34.05 -13.74 19.02
CA ILE A 18 -34.58 -15.05 19.47
C ILE A 18 -33.38 -15.96 19.83
N ARG A 19 -33.60 -16.76 20.88
CA ARG A 19 -32.65 -17.51 21.71
C ARG A 19 -32.96 -19.01 21.59
N TRP A 20 -32.01 -19.85 22.07
CA TRP A 20 -32.08 -21.29 22.41
C TRP A 20 -31.67 -22.26 21.27
N THR A 21 -30.89 -23.34 21.46
CA THR A 21 -30.62 -24.17 22.66
C THR A 21 -29.26 -24.88 22.55
N LEU A 22 -28.68 -25.13 23.72
CA LEU A 22 -27.45 -25.88 24.04
C LEU A 22 -27.60 -27.40 23.80
N ALA A 23 -26.54 -28.07 23.35
CA ALA A 23 -26.32 -29.49 23.62
C ALA A 23 -24.82 -29.72 23.90
N ILE A 24 -24.54 -30.03 25.17
CA ILE A 24 -23.24 -30.45 25.70
C ILE A 24 -23.15 -31.97 25.55
N THR A 25 -22.01 -32.45 25.06
CA THR A 25 -21.52 -33.79 25.44
C THR A 25 -20.06 -33.69 25.82
N VAL A 26 -19.81 -33.87 27.12
CA VAL A 26 -18.49 -34.01 27.74
C VAL A 26 -18.02 -35.45 27.57
N ALA A 27 -16.79 -35.63 27.09
CA ALA A 27 -16.05 -36.87 27.28
C ALA A 27 -14.65 -36.53 27.82
N THR A 28 -14.51 -36.64 29.14
CA THR A 28 -13.27 -36.59 29.89
C THR A 28 -12.52 -37.91 29.76
N LEU A 29 -11.29 -37.87 29.23
CA LEU A 29 -10.27 -38.89 29.47
C LEU A 29 -9.11 -38.24 30.22
N LEU A 30 -8.93 -38.68 31.46
CA LEU A 30 -7.83 -38.37 32.36
C LEU A 30 -6.55 -39.08 31.89
N VAL A 31 -5.49 -38.31 31.63
CA VAL A 31 -4.09 -38.79 31.68
C VAL A 31 -3.31 -37.82 32.58
N PRO A 32 -2.55 -38.31 33.58
CA PRO A 32 -1.81 -37.47 34.51
C PRO A 32 -0.43 -37.12 33.94
N GLY A 33 0.05 -35.89 34.19
CA GLY A 33 1.48 -35.56 34.05
C GLY A 33 1.78 -34.25 33.33
N SER A 34 1.78 -33.16 34.11
CA SER A 34 2.78 -32.09 34.11
C SER A 34 3.50 -31.71 32.80
N ALA A 35 2.97 -30.72 32.08
CA ALA A 35 3.75 -29.62 31.50
C ALA A 35 2.79 -28.51 31.06
N LEU A 36 2.74 -27.40 31.80
CA LEU A 36 2.22 -26.14 31.27
C LEU A 36 3.16 -25.70 30.14
N MET A 37 2.84 -26.08 28.90
CA MET A 37 3.43 -25.43 27.73
C MET A 37 2.86 -24.01 27.69
N THR A 38 3.60 -23.09 28.31
CA THR A 38 3.55 -21.70 27.90
C THR A 38 3.91 -21.65 26.42
N PRO A 39 3.17 -20.92 25.56
CA PRO A 39 3.71 -20.58 24.27
C PRO A 39 4.96 -19.74 24.54
N ALA A 40 6.12 -20.32 24.31
CA ALA A 40 7.38 -19.62 24.26
C ALA A 40 7.34 -18.70 23.03
N TRP A 41 6.65 -17.56 23.15
CA TRP A 41 7.15 -16.34 22.52
C TRP A 41 8.24 -15.81 23.43
N ALA A 42 9.31 -16.61 23.58
CA ALA A 42 10.55 -16.12 24.09
C ALA A 42 11.06 -15.14 23.03
N ALA A 43 11.19 -13.89 23.45
CA ALA A 43 11.96 -12.91 22.73
C ALA A 43 13.40 -13.43 22.65
N ASP A 44 13.73 -14.08 21.53
CA ASP A 44 15.13 -14.22 21.13
C ASP A 44 15.60 -12.87 20.60
N GLY A 45 16.03 -12.04 21.54
CA GLY A 45 16.97 -10.95 21.26
C GLY A 45 18.27 -11.57 20.76
N GLY A 46 18.47 -11.56 19.45
CA GLY A 46 19.62 -12.23 18.83
C GLY A 46 19.85 -11.86 17.37
N GLY A 47 19.74 -10.57 17.05
CA GLY A 47 20.06 -10.01 15.74
C GLY A 47 19.04 -8.95 15.32
N ALA A 48 19.35 -7.67 15.55
CA ALA A 48 18.62 -6.58 14.90
C ALA A 48 18.98 -6.58 13.41
N GLY A 49 18.47 -7.57 12.67
CA GLY A 49 18.47 -7.56 11.22
C GLY A 49 17.71 -6.33 10.77
N ARG A 50 18.34 -5.48 9.94
CA ARG A 50 17.68 -4.33 9.36
C ARG A 50 16.40 -4.81 8.67
N GLY A 51 15.29 -4.10 8.85
CA GLY A 51 14.03 -4.40 8.17
C GLY A 51 14.24 -4.47 6.66
N ILE A 52 13.36 -5.20 5.96
CA ILE A 52 13.49 -5.43 4.52
C ILE A 52 13.53 -4.06 3.82
N PRO A 53 14.57 -3.72 3.05
CA PRO A 53 14.63 -2.43 2.37
C PRO A 53 13.57 -2.34 1.28
N VAL A 54 12.72 -1.32 1.36
CA VAL A 54 11.59 -1.11 0.45
C VAL A 54 11.70 0.23 -0.28
N VAL A 55 11.43 0.23 -1.58
CA VAL A 55 11.06 1.44 -2.33
C VAL A 55 9.58 1.33 -2.69
N LEU A 56 8.80 2.37 -2.41
CA LEU A 56 7.39 2.45 -2.80
C LEU A 56 7.26 3.27 -4.08
N THR A 57 6.60 2.70 -5.10
CA THR A 57 6.15 3.42 -6.29
C THR A 57 4.62 3.37 -6.37
N THR A 58 3.96 4.52 -6.32
CA THR A 58 2.52 4.63 -6.03
C THR A 58 1.87 5.77 -6.80
N ASP A 59 0.67 5.58 -7.32
CA ASP A 59 -0.16 6.63 -7.92
C ASP A 59 -1.03 7.38 -6.89
N ILE A 60 -0.60 7.39 -5.62
CA ILE A 60 -1.24 8.06 -4.49
C ILE A 60 -1.91 9.38 -4.86
N GLY A 61 -3.16 9.53 -4.43
CA GLY A 61 -3.93 10.71 -4.68
C GLY A 61 -4.94 10.60 -5.81
N ASP A 62 -4.99 9.48 -6.54
CA ASP A 62 -6.06 9.14 -7.48
C ASP A 62 -7.20 8.41 -6.75
N ASP A 63 -6.99 7.14 -6.39
CA ASP A 63 -7.81 6.42 -5.42
C ASP A 63 -7.20 6.55 -4.00
N ILE A 64 -7.94 6.13 -2.98
CA ILE A 64 -7.56 6.32 -1.57
C ILE A 64 -6.71 5.18 -1.01
N ASP A 65 -6.76 4.01 -1.63
CA ASP A 65 -6.06 2.80 -1.23
C ASP A 65 -4.54 2.99 -1.08
N ASP A 66 -3.89 3.73 -1.96
CA ASP A 66 -2.45 4.07 -1.83
C ASP A 66 -2.12 4.85 -0.55
N THR A 67 -3.01 5.75 -0.12
CA THR A 67 -2.85 6.49 1.14
C THR A 67 -2.93 5.55 2.33
N TRP A 68 -3.81 4.56 2.28
CA TRP A 68 -3.87 3.47 3.28
C TRP A 68 -2.65 2.55 3.21
N ALA A 69 -2.19 2.20 2.01
CA ALA A 69 -1.05 1.33 1.79
C ALA A 69 0.24 1.95 2.34
N LEU A 70 0.49 3.24 2.07
CA LEU A 70 1.62 3.97 2.68
C LEU A 70 1.48 4.00 4.21
N GLY A 71 0.27 4.27 4.70
CA GLY A 71 -0.04 4.27 6.13
C GLY A 71 0.35 2.96 6.83
N PHE A 72 -0.10 1.85 6.25
CA PHE A 72 0.19 0.50 6.73
C PHE A 72 1.69 0.20 6.66
N LEU A 73 2.33 0.46 5.51
CA LEU A 73 3.76 0.23 5.30
C LEU A 73 4.62 0.96 6.34
N LEU A 74 4.29 2.21 6.68
CA LEU A 74 5.00 2.99 7.70
C LEU A 74 4.81 2.48 9.15
N ARG A 75 3.90 1.52 9.36
CA ARG A 75 3.63 0.87 10.63
C ARG A 75 4.01 -0.62 10.65
N CYS A 76 4.60 -1.13 9.56
CA CYS A 76 5.16 -2.49 9.50
C CYS A 76 6.63 -2.49 9.96
N PRO A 77 6.97 -3.02 11.15
CA PRO A 77 8.35 -3.03 11.65
C PRO A 77 9.29 -3.90 10.82
N GLU A 78 8.76 -4.86 10.05
CA GLU A 78 9.54 -5.73 9.16
C GLU A 78 9.98 -5.01 7.88
N LEU A 79 9.38 -3.86 7.54
CA LEU A 79 9.64 -3.12 6.31
C LEU A 79 10.35 -1.80 6.61
N ASP A 80 11.43 -1.56 5.89
CA ASP A 80 12.26 -0.37 6.02
C ASP A 80 12.13 0.47 4.74
N LEU A 81 11.17 1.41 4.75
CA LEU A 81 10.95 2.32 3.61
C LEU A 81 12.18 3.21 3.41
N LYS A 82 12.82 3.07 2.26
CA LYS A 82 14.05 3.80 1.88
C LYS A 82 13.82 4.92 0.87
N LEU A 83 12.71 4.90 0.14
CA LEU A 83 12.36 5.90 -0.87
C LEU A 83 10.87 5.74 -1.23
N ALA A 84 10.15 6.85 -1.37
CA ALA A 84 8.78 6.86 -1.89
C ALA A 84 8.71 7.72 -3.16
N ILE A 85 8.09 7.22 -4.22
CA ILE A 85 8.03 7.87 -5.53
C ILE A 85 6.58 7.87 -6.02
N GLY A 86 6.07 9.05 -6.39
CA GLY A 86 4.80 9.16 -7.09
C GLY A 86 4.92 8.61 -8.51
N ASP A 87 3.98 7.80 -8.97
CA ASP A 87 3.93 7.23 -10.32
C ASP A 87 2.70 7.70 -11.09
N TYR A 88 2.74 7.51 -12.41
CA TYR A 88 1.69 7.85 -13.37
C TYR A 88 1.34 9.36 -13.43
N GLY A 89 2.37 10.21 -13.52
CA GLY A 89 2.22 11.66 -13.72
C GLY A 89 2.03 12.47 -12.43
N LYS A 90 1.28 13.59 -12.53
CA LYS A 90 0.92 14.53 -11.44
C LYS A 90 2.05 14.72 -10.43
N THR A 91 3.26 14.86 -10.96
CA THR A 91 4.48 14.56 -10.20
C THR A 91 4.61 15.41 -8.93
N GLN A 92 4.29 16.70 -9.02
CA GLN A 92 4.30 17.61 -7.88
C GLN A 92 3.20 17.29 -6.85
N TYR A 93 2.00 16.95 -7.31
CA TYR A 93 0.88 16.62 -6.43
C TYR A 93 1.16 15.35 -5.61
N ARG A 94 1.62 14.27 -6.26
CA ARG A 94 1.95 13.02 -5.58
C ARG A 94 3.12 13.17 -4.62
N ALA A 95 4.16 13.92 -5.01
CA ALA A 95 5.29 14.20 -4.12
C ALA A 95 4.86 15.00 -2.87
N LYS A 96 3.95 15.97 -2.99
CA LYS A 96 3.40 16.69 -1.84
C LYS A 96 2.61 15.78 -0.91
N LEU A 97 1.78 14.87 -1.45
CA LEU A 97 1.03 13.90 -0.65
C LEU A 97 1.97 12.99 0.15
N LEU A 98 2.94 12.39 -0.53
CA LEU A 98 3.96 11.54 0.09
C LEU A 98 4.70 12.29 1.21
N ALA A 99 5.22 13.48 0.93
CA ALA A 99 5.95 14.28 1.89
C ALA A 99 5.12 14.62 3.14
N LYS A 100 3.88 15.09 2.95
CA LYS A 100 3.00 15.48 4.05
C LYS A 100 2.55 14.28 4.90
N LEU A 101 2.32 13.11 4.28
CA LEU A 101 2.03 11.87 5.02
C LEU A 101 3.24 11.34 5.79
N LEU A 102 4.45 11.44 5.22
CA LEU A 102 5.70 11.09 5.90
C LEU A 102 5.97 11.99 7.10
N GLU A 103 5.68 13.29 7.01
CA GLU A 103 5.72 14.22 8.15
C GLU A 103 4.74 13.81 9.26
N ALA A 104 3.49 13.51 8.91
CA ALA A 104 2.49 13.03 9.87
C ALA A 104 2.94 11.72 10.55
N ALA A 105 3.66 10.87 9.83
CA ALA A 105 4.24 9.65 10.35
C ALA A 105 5.54 9.84 11.15
N LYS A 106 6.10 11.05 11.21
CA LYS A 106 7.45 11.35 11.73
C LYS A 106 8.57 10.55 11.06
N ARG A 107 8.42 10.31 9.75
CA ARG A 107 9.35 9.55 8.90
C ARG A 107 9.99 10.41 7.82
N THR A 108 10.41 11.62 8.19
CA THR A 108 11.10 12.55 7.29
C THR A 108 12.52 12.09 6.92
N ASP A 109 12.99 10.97 7.49
CA ASP A 109 14.18 10.26 7.05
C ASP A 109 14.03 9.64 5.65
N VAL A 110 12.78 9.42 5.19
CA VAL A 110 12.49 8.82 3.89
C VAL A 110 12.53 9.91 2.80
N PRO A 111 13.41 9.79 1.78
CA PRO A 111 13.38 10.65 0.62
C PRO A 111 12.10 10.48 -0.21
N VAL A 112 11.67 11.57 -0.86
CA VAL A 112 10.57 11.57 -1.83
C VAL A 112 11.11 11.81 -3.23
N GLY A 113 10.66 11.01 -4.20
CA GLY A 113 11.02 11.13 -5.60
C GLY A 113 9.88 11.67 -6.46
N ALA A 114 10.20 12.62 -7.32
CA ALA A 114 9.39 13.00 -8.47
C ALA A 114 9.52 11.94 -9.57
N GLY A 115 8.41 11.29 -9.93
CA GLY A 115 8.38 10.24 -10.95
C GLY A 115 8.36 10.74 -12.38
N VAL A 116 8.02 9.84 -13.31
CA VAL A 116 7.80 10.14 -14.71
C VAL A 116 6.49 10.91 -14.88
N GLU A 117 6.57 12.05 -15.56
CA GLU A 117 5.37 12.80 -15.94
C GLU A 117 4.64 12.08 -17.09
N VAL A 118 3.36 11.78 -16.89
CA VAL A 118 2.49 11.10 -17.86
C VAL A 118 1.18 11.88 -17.95
N GLU A 119 0.77 12.29 -19.16
CA GLU A 119 -0.52 12.94 -19.45
C GLU A 119 -0.81 14.24 -18.63
N PRO A 120 -1.91 15.01 -18.87
CA PRO A 120 -1.90 16.43 -18.53
C PRO A 120 -1.97 16.71 -17.03
N ARG A 121 -1.42 17.88 -16.70
CA ARG A 121 -1.16 18.42 -15.37
C ARG A 121 -2.46 18.66 -14.60
N GLY A 122 -2.45 18.34 -13.31
CA GLY A 122 -3.57 18.66 -12.43
C GLY A 122 -3.40 18.07 -11.04
N GLU A 123 -4.35 18.39 -10.17
CA GLU A 123 -4.49 17.78 -8.86
C GLU A 123 -5.36 16.51 -8.95
N GLY A 124 -5.48 15.76 -7.85
CA GLY A 124 -6.40 14.64 -7.72
C GLY A 124 -7.44 14.88 -6.63
N PRO A 125 -8.30 13.89 -6.33
CA PRO A 125 -9.32 13.99 -5.28
C PRO A 125 -8.85 14.42 -3.88
N GLN A 126 -7.54 14.39 -3.61
CA GLN A 126 -6.92 14.79 -2.35
C GLN A 126 -6.15 16.13 -2.47
N GLY A 127 -6.31 16.87 -3.59
CA GLY A 127 -5.64 18.14 -3.89
C GLY A 127 -5.77 19.20 -2.81
N ASP A 128 -7.00 19.39 -2.31
CA ASP A 128 -7.29 20.34 -1.24
C ASP A 128 -6.50 20.11 0.04
N TRP A 129 -6.12 18.85 0.33
CA TRP A 129 -5.32 18.53 1.51
C TRP A 129 -3.88 19.04 1.38
N VAL A 130 -3.36 19.19 0.16
CA VAL A 130 -1.98 19.61 -0.11
C VAL A 130 -1.87 20.96 -0.83
N LYS A 131 -2.98 21.66 -1.04
CA LYS A 131 -3.02 22.95 -1.77
C LYS A 131 -2.04 23.98 -1.19
N ASP A 132 -2.01 24.12 0.13
CA ASP A 132 -1.16 25.06 0.86
C ASP A 132 0.19 24.45 1.26
N TYR A 133 0.40 23.16 0.96
CA TYR A 133 1.65 22.47 1.27
C TYR A 133 2.71 22.78 0.22
N ARG A 134 3.88 23.24 0.69
CA ARG A 134 5.03 23.53 -0.16
C ARG A 134 5.99 22.36 -0.07
N LEU A 135 6.22 21.64 -1.17
CA LEU A 135 7.16 20.52 -1.18
C LEU A 135 8.59 20.92 -0.72
N ALA A 136 8.97 22.18 -0.94
CA ALA A 136 10.24 22.73 -0.47
C ALA A 136 10.35 22.86 1.08
N SER A 137 9.24 22.75 1.83
CA SER A 137 9.28 22.71 3.30
C SER A 137 9.47 21.31 3.87
N TYR A 138 9.44 20.27 3.03
CA TYR A 138 9.71 18.91 3.48
C TYR A 138 11.14 18.81 4.02
N ALA A 139 11.27 18.38 5.27
CA ALA A 139 12.59 18.27 5.94
C ALA A 139 13.45 17.14 5.34
N GLY A 140 12.82 16.12 4.75
CA GLY A 140 13.51 15.04 4.07
C GLY A 140 14.00 15.42 2.67
N LYS A 141 14.81 14.56 2.07
CA LYS A 141 15.36 14.82 0.73
C LYS A 141 14.28 14.67 -0.34
N VAL A 142 14.20 15.65 -1.25
CA VAL A 142 13.35 15.57 -2.45
C VAL A 142 14.24 15.38 -3.68
N HIS A 143 14.01 14.30 -4.42
CA HIS A 143 14.67 14.01 -5.69
C HIS A 143 13.80 14.46 -6.85
N GLN A 144 14.28 15.40 -7.67
CA GLN A 144 13.59 15.78 -8.91
C GLN A 144 13.62 14.66 -9.97
N ASP A 145 14.62 13.79 -9.91
CA ASP A 145 14.68 12.54 -10.68
C ASP A 145 14.50 11.35 -9.73
N GLY A 146 13.25 11.02 -9.42
CA GLY A 146 12.91 9.88 -8.58
C GLY A 146 13.32 8.54 -9.19
N VAL A 147 13.24 8.40 -10.52
CA VAL A 147 13.68 7.19 -11.24
C VAL A 147 15.20 7.00 -11.09
N GLY A 148 15.98 8.07 -11.26
CA GLY A 148 17.42 8.04 -10.99
C GLY A 148 17.73 7.68 -9.53
N ALA A 149 16.97 8.23 -8.58
CA ALA A 149 17.11 7.90 -7.16
C ALA A 149 16.80 6.42 -6.86
N LEU A 150 15.78 5.84 -7.49
CA LEU A 150 15.47 4.41 -7.41
C LEU A 150 16.63 3.57 -7.92
N ILE A 151 17.14 3.87 -9.11
CA ILE A 151 18.28 3.15 -9.69
C ILE A 151 19.49 3.23 -8.76
N ASP A 152 19.85 4.44 -8.32
CA ASP A 152 20.98 4.66 -7.43
C ASP A 152 20.87 3.85 -6.15
N LEU A 153 19.69 3.87 -5.51
CA LEU A 153 19.41 3.15 -4.27
C LEU A 153 19.58 1.64 -4.46
N VAL A 154 18.95 1.07 -5.50
CA VAL A 154 19.04 -0.37 -5.77
C VAL A 154 20.46 -0.79 -6.13
N MET A 155 21.13 -0.05 -7.02
CA MET A 155 22.44 -0.45 -7.52
C MET A 155 23.54 -0.33 -6.45
N LYS A 156 23.43 0.64 -5.54
CA LYS A 156 24.36 0.84 -4.41
C LYS A 156 24.02 -0.01 -3.19
N SER A 157 22.83 -0.62 -3.13
CA SER A 157 22.46 -1.50 -2.03
C SER A 157 23.31 -2.76 -2.00
N ARG A 158 23.70 -3.18 -0.78
CA ARG A 158 24.36 -4.46 -0.52
C ARG A 158 23.36 -5.61 -0.40
N GLU A 159 22.13 -5.28 -0.03
CA GLU A 159 21.02 -6.21 0.15
C GLU A 159 20.03 -6.07 -1.01
N LYS A 160 19.29 -7.13 -1.31
CA LYS A 160 18.27 -7.11 -2.37
C LYS A 160 17.13 -6.17 -1.95
N VAL A 161 16.85 -5.17 -2.78
CA VAL A 161 15.80 -4.17 -2.50
C VAL A 161 14.44 -4.69 -2.97
N THR A 162 13.41 -4.47 -2.16
CA THR A 162 12.02 -4.73 -2.55
C THR A 162 11.44 -3.48 -3.17
N ILE A 163 11.04 -3.55 -4.43
CA ILE A 163 10.24 -2.50 -5.04
C ILE A 163 8.78 -2.90 -4.86
N VAL A 164 8.05 -2.15 -4.04
CA VAL A 164 6.60 -2.25 -3.87
C VAL A 164 5.95 -1.28 -4.85
N ALA A 165 5.39 -1.82 -5.93
CA ALA A 165 4.74 -1.06 -6.97
C ALA A 165 3.22 -1.25 -6.91
N VAL A 166 2.51 -0.18 -6.57
CA VAL A 166 1.05 -0.19 -6.39
C VAL A 166 0.31 0.74 -7.34
N GLY A 167 1.03 1.40 -8.26
CA GLY A 167 0.47 2.16 -9.38
C GLY A 167 0.90 1.64 -10.77
N PRO A 168 0.58 2.34 -11.88
CA PRO A 168 0.75 1.83 -13.25
C PRO A 168 2.17 1.48 -13.78
N MET A 169 3.27 1.72 -13.03
CA MET A 169 4.66 1.36 -13.39
C MET A 169 5.43 2.16 -14.48
N PRO A 170 5.06 3.38 -14.96
CA PRO A 170 5.97 4.19 -15.79
C PRO A 170 7.37 4.39 -15.18
N ASN A 171 7.45 4.60 -13.86
CA ASN A 171 8.73 4.72 -13.16
C ASN A 171 9.59 3.46 -13.30
N ILE A 172 8.98 2.29 -13.19
CA ILE A 172 9.65 0.98 -13.28
C ILE A 172 10.15 0.75 -14.70
N ALA A 173 9.31 1.02 -15.70
CA ALA A 173 9.69 0.90 -17.10
C ALA A 173 10.83 1.87 -17.48
N ALA A 174 10.80 3.10 -16.95
CA ALA A 174 11.89 4.06 -17.12
C ALA A 174 13.17 3.62 -16.41
N ALA A 175 13.06 3.02 -15.21
CA ALA A 175 14.22 2.48 -14.50
C ALA A 175 14.89 1.36 -15.28
N LEU A 176 14.11 0.38 -15.75
CA LEU A 176 14.59 -0.73 -16.59
C LEU A 176 15.22 -0.24 -17.91
N ALA A 177 14.66 0.82 -18.52
CA ALA A 177 15.23 1.38 -19.75
C ALA A 177 16.59 2.07 -19.52
N ARG A 178 16.78 2.71 -18.37
CA ARG A 178 18.03 3.41 -18.02
C ARG A 178 19.10 2.46 -17.46
N GLU A 179 18.70 1.48 -16.66
CA GLU A 179 19.59 0.52 -16.00
C GLU A 179 18.92 -0.88 -15.91
N PRO A 180 19.02 -1.71 -16.94
CA PRO A 180 18.38 -3.03 -16.97
C PRO A 180 18.84 -3.96 -15.84
N ARG A 181 20.07 -3.80 -15.34
CA ARG A 181 20.62 -4.64 -14.26
C ARG A 181 19.93 -4.42 -12.91
N ILE A 182 19.08 -3.39 -12.80
CA ILE A 182 18.25 -3.18 -11.60
C ILE A 182 17.41 -4.42 -11.27
N ALA A 183 16.97 -5.16 -12.29
CA ALA A 183 16.21 -6.40 -12.13
C ALA A 183 17.01 -7.52 -11.46
N GLU A 184 18.33 -7.56 -11.61
CA GLU A 184 19.17 -8.56 -10.95
C GLU A 184 19.32 -8.27 -9.45
N LYS A 185 19.14 -7.01 -9.04
CA LYS A 185 19.37 -6.53 -7.66
C LYS A 185 18.11 -6.22 -6.86
N ALA A 186 16.95 -6.25 -7.50
CA ALA A 186 15.67 -6.00 -6.86
C ALA A 186 14.74 -7.21 -6.97
N ARG A 187 13.71 -7.20 -6.11
CA ARG A 187 12.48 -7.98 -6.31
C ARG A 187 11.33 -7.02 -6.52
N LEU A 188 10.40 -7.38 -7.41
CA LEU A 188 9.19 -6.61 -7.67
C LEU A 188 8.01 -7.25 -6.92
N VAL A 189 7.34 -6.46 -6.10
CA VAL A 189 6.08 -6.84 -5.43
C VAL A 189 5.03 -5.81 -5.81
N GLY A 190 3.82 -6.21 -6.20
CA GLY A 190 2.83 -5.19 -6.53
C GLY A 190 1.42 -5.64 -6.84
N MET A 191 0.52 -4.68 -6.99
CA MET A 191 -0.91 -4.93 -7.24
C MET A 191 -1.21 -4.80 -8.73
N TYR A 192 -1.32 -5.95 -9.42
CA TYR A 192 -1.53 -5.97 -10.86
C TYR A 192 -2.36 -7.16 -11.31
N GLY A 193 -3.25 -6.88 -12.26
CA GLY A 193 -3.95 -7.90 -13.01
C GLY A 193 -5.24 -8.40 -12.38
N SER A 194 -5.99 -9.10 -13.22
CA SER A 194 -7.26 -9.75 -12.94
C SER A 194 -7.14 -11.12 -13.60
N VAL A 195 -6.67 -12.11 -12.86
CA VAL A 195 -6.22 -13.38 -13.44
C VAL A 195 -7.40 -14.34 -13.61
N ARG A 196 -8.18 -14.54 -12.55
CA ARG A 196 -9.39 -15.38 -12.54
C ARG A 196 -10.61 -14.62 -12.06
N ARG A 197 -10.45 -13.55 -11.28
CA ARG A 197 -11.54 -12.72 -10.78
C ARG A 197 -11.38 -11.26 -11.19
N GLY A 198 -12.51 -10.60 -11.44
CA GLY A 198 -12.60 -9.15 -11.61
C GLY A 198 -12.81 -8.41 -10.30
N TYR A 199 -13.14 -7.12 -10.41
CA TYR A 199 -13.40 -6.25 -9.27
C TYR A 199 -14.53 -6.80 -8.38
N ASN A 200 -14.41 -6.55 -7.07
CA ASN A 200 -15.40 -6.93 -6.05
C ASN A 200 -15.77 -8.42 -6.08
N GLY A 201 -14.80 -9.29 -6.41
CA GLY A 201 -15.02 -10.73 -6.47
C GLY A 201 -15.81 -11.24 -7.68
N SER A 202 -16.05 -10.40 -8.69
CA SER A 202 -16.69 -10.79 -9.95
C SER A 202 -16.00 -12.00 -10.60
N GLU A 203 -16.77 -12.95 -11.12
CA GLU A 203 -16.23 -14.07 -11.90
C GLU A 203 -15.72 -13.65 -13.29
N LYS A 204 -16.19 -12.49 -13.79
CA LYS A 204 -15.71 -11.92 -15.05
C LYS A 204 -14.40 -11.17 -14.83
N ILE A 205 -13.34 -11.61 -15.49
CA ILE A 205 -12.04 -10.90 -15.53
C ILE A 205 -12.20 -9.49 -16.10
N SER A 206 -11.38 -8.57 -15.61
CA SER A 206 -11.44 -7.14 -15.94
C SER A 206 -10.09 -6.64 -16.41
N ALA A 207 -10.08 -5.57 -17.21
CA ALA A 207 -8.86 -4.79 -17.38
C ALA A 207 -8.58 -4.08 -16.05
N GLU A 208 -7.68 -4.66 -15.26
CA GLU A 208 -7.23 -4.09 -13.98
C GLU A 208 -6.59 -2.72 -14.22
N TRP A 209 -6.82 -1.77 -13.31
CA TRP A 209 -6.55 -0.35 -13.49
C TRP A 209 -5.09 -0.09 -13.82
N ASN A 210 -4.17 -0.58 -12.99
CA ASN A 210 -2.74 -0.35 -13.15
C ASN A 210 -2.20 -0.93 -14.45
N VAL A 211 -2.60 -2.16 -14.78
CA VAL A 211 -2.23 -2.80 -16.05
C VAL A 211 -2.83 -2.07 -17.25
N LYS A 212 -4.09 -1.66 -17.18
CA LYS A 212 -4.78 -0.93 -18.26
C LYS A 212 -4.14 0.43 -18.52
N ALA A 213 -3.81 1.16 -17.45
CA ALA A 213 -3.28 2.52 -17.50
C ALA A 213 -1.91 2.59 -18.16
N ALA A 214 -1.07 1.55 -18.02
CA ALA A 214 0.25 1.50 -18.65
C ALA A 214 0.68 0.06 -19.03
N ALA A 215 -0.08 -0.56 -19.93
CA ALA A 215 0.12 -1.95 -20.35
C ALA A 215 1.55 -2.24 -20.85
N GLN A 216 2.14 -1.33 -21.61
CA GLN A 216 3.52 -1.48 -22.10
C GLN A 216 4.56 -1.42 -20.97
N ALA A 217 4.33 -0.60 -19.94
CA ALA A 217 5.20 -0.53 -18.78
C ALA A 217 5.11 -1.82 -17.96
N CYS A 218 3.89 -2.32 -17.75
CA CYS A 218 3.67 -3.61 -17.10
C CYS A 218 4.31 -4.77 -17.86
N GLN A 219 4.20 -4.79 -19.20
CA GLN A 219 4.84 -5.81 -20.03
C GLN A 219 6.36 -5.82 -19.84
N LYS A 220 7.01 -4.63 -19.87
CA LYS A 220 8.45 -4.51 -19.62
C LYS A 220 8.83 -4.99 -18.23
N ALA A 221 8.03 -4.65 -17.22
CA ALA A 221 8.28 -5.07 -15.85
C ALA A 221 8.15 -6.59 -15.68
N PHE A 222 7.12 -7.22 -16.26
CA PHE A 222 6.88 -8.65 -16.10
C PHE A 222 7.77 -9.56 -16.93
N THR A 223 8.47 -9.03 -17.94
CA THR A 223 9.45 -9.80 -18.72
C THR A 223 10.90 -9.56 -18.28
N ALA A 224 11.14 -8.66 -17.32
CA ALA A 224 12.46 -8.42 -16.76
C ALA A 224 12.92 -9.56 -15.82
N PRO A 225 14.23 -9.82 -15.68
CA PRO A 225 14.76 -10.99 -14.96
C PRO A 225 14.83 -10.81 -13.44
N TRP A 226 13.83 -10.19 -12.81
CA TRP A 226 13.67 -10.15 -11.35
C TRP A 226 12.68 -11.20 -10.85
N GLU A 227 12.73 -11.44 -9.55
CA GLU A 227 11.66 -12.13 -8.85
C GLU A 227 10.43 -11.24 -8.74
N ILE A 228 9.25 -11.78 -9.11
CA ILE A 228 8.00 -11.03 -9.16
C ILE A 228 6.96 -11.72 -8.28
N THR A 229 6.34 -10.94 -7.40
CA THR A 229 5.11 -11.33 -6.70
C THR A 229 4.02 -10.31 -7.01
N ILE A 230 2.84 -10.79 -7.42
CA ILE A 230 1.69 -9.91 -7.64
C ILE A 230 0.53 -10.26 -6.71
N THR A 231 -0.24 -9.24 -6.34
CA THR A 231 -1.54 -9.37 -5.68
C THR A 231 -2.63 -8.89 -6.64
N PRO A 232 -3.16 -9.77 -7.51
CA PRO A 232 -4.20 -9.40 -8.46
C PRO A 232 -5.56 -9.21 -7.77
N LEU A 233 -6.56 -8.74 -8.51
CA LEU A 233 -7.95 -8.59 -8.02
C LEU A 233 -8.51 -9.87 -7.40
N ASP A 234 -7.99 -11.05 -7.77
CA ASP A 234 -8.29 -12.35 -7.17
C ASP A 234 -8.11 -12.38 -5.65
N THR A 235 -7.17 -11.60 -5.11
CA THR A 235 -6.83 -11.60 -3.68
C THR A 235 -7.00 -10.23 -3.02
N CYS A 236 -6.73 -9.12 -3.71
CA CYS A 236 -6.85 -7.79 -3.10
C CYS A 236 -8.28 -7.27 -3.04
N GLY A 237 -9.14 -7.61 -4.03
CA GLY A 237 -10.49 -7.07 -4.17
C GLY A 237 -11.54 -7.64 -3.19
N VAL A 238 -11.12 -8.39 -2.17
CA VAL A 238 -12.01 -9.12 -1.25
C VAL A 238 -11.74 -8.84 0.23
N VAL A 239 -10.72 -8.04 0.55
CA VAL A 239 -10.40 -7.67 1.93
C VAL A 239 -11.12 -6.38 2.27
N ILE A 240 -11.95 -6.40 3.32
CA ILE A 240 -12.75 -5.26 3.75
C ILE A 240 -12.35 -4.89 5.18
N LEU A 241 -12.06 -3.61 5.40
CA LEU A 241 -11.88 -3.03 6.73
C LEU A 241 -13.18 -2.34 7.16
N ASP A 242 -13.92 -2.95 8.08
CA ASP A 242 -15.21 -2.45 8.54
C ASP A 242 -15.38 -2.53 10.08
N GLY A 243 -16.60 -2.21 10.54
CA GLY A 243 -17.00 -2.36 11.93
C GLY A 243 -16.07 -1.70 12.94
N GLU A 244 -15.73 -2.44 13.99
CA GLU A 244 -14.85 -1.98 15.06
C GLU A 244 -13.41 -1.75 14.58
N HIS A 245 -12.94 -2.53 13.60
CA HIS A 245 -11.58 -2.38 13.07
C HIS A 245 -11.42 -1.04 12.33
N TYR A 246 -12.39 -0.69 11.48
CA TYR A 246 -12.42 0.63 10.86
C TYR A 246 -12.59 1.75 11.89
N ALA A 247 -13.50 1.59 12.86
CA ALA A 247 -13.73 2.57 13.92
C ALA A 247 -12.44 2.88 14.71
N ARG A 248 -11.63 1.85 15.00
CA ARG A 248 -10.33 2.03 15.68
C ARG A 248 -9.36 2.91 14.90
N VAL A 249 -9.30 2.81 13.56
CA VAL A 249 -8.47 3.70 12.76
C VAL A 249 -9.09 5.08 12.68
N ARG A 250 -10.40 5.15 12.41
CA ARG A 250 -11.17 6.39 12.30
C ARG A 250 -11.06 7.29 13.53
N ASP A 251 -11.08 6.67 14.71
CA ASP A 251 -11.11 7.37 16.00
C ASP A 251 -9.72 7.46 16.66
N SER A 252 -8.68 6.98 15.96
CA SER A 252 -7.30 7.04 16.45
C SER A 252 -6.82 8.49 16.58
N LYS A 253 -6.04 8.76 17.63
CA LYS A 253 -5.32 10.02 17.83
C LYS A 253 -3.91 10.03 17.20
N ASP A 254 -3.50 8.92 16.59
CA ASP A 254 -2.24 8.86 15.85
C ASP A 254 -2.30 9.83 14.64
N PRO A 255 -1.33 10.74 14.46
CA PRO A 255 -1.40 11.76 13.41
C PRO A 255 -1.46 11.19 11.99
N LEU A 256 -0.82 10.04 11.73
CA LEU A 256 -0.89 9.38 10.43
C LEU A 256 -2.28 8.79 10.18
N ALA A 257 -2.86 8.10 11.18
CA ALA A 257 -4.23 7.61 11.08
C ALA A 257 -5.24 8.75 10.84
N ALA A 258 -5.11 9.86 11.56
CA ALA A 258 -5.94 11.04 11.36
C ALA A 258 -5.79 11.60 9.94
N ALA A 259 -4.57 11.73 9.43
CA ALA A 259 -4.29 12.18 8.06
C ALA A 259 -4.91 11.26 6.99
N ILE A 260 -4.83 9.93 7.18
CA ILE A 260 -5.45 8.96 6.27
C ILE A 260 -6.97 9.14 6.24
N ILE A 261 -7.61 9.33 7.40
CA ILE A 261 -9.06 9.51 7.51
C ILE A 261 -9.52 10.85 6.95
N GLU A 262 -8.73 11.92 7.11
CA GLU A 262 -8.97 13.20 6.45
C GLU A 262 -8.98 13.05 4.92
N ASN A 263 -7.95 12.41 4.37
CA ASN A 263 -7.85 12.14 2.93
C ASN A 263 -8.99 11.25 2.45
N TYR A 264 -9.36 10.21 3.21
CA TYR A 264 -10.49 9.33 2.88
C TYR A 264 -11.81 10.10 2.79
N ARG A 265 -12.07 11.01 3.74
CA ARG A 265 -13.27 11.87 3.72
C ARG A 265 -13.27 12.87 2.56
N MET A 266 -12.11 13.29 2.07
CA MET A 266 -12.01 14.16 0.89
C MET A 266 -12.28 13.38 -0.38
N TRP A 267 -11.60 12.25 -0.56
CA TRP A 267 -11.81 11.35 -1.69
C TRP A 267 -13.28 10.90 -1.78
N SER A 268 -13.91 10.52 -0.67
CA SER A 268 -15.29 10.00 -0.67
C SER A 268 -16.37 11.03 -1.04
N LYS A 269 -16.05 12.33 -1.06
CA LYS A 269 -16.98 13.40 -1.43
C LYS A 269 -16.98 13.70 -2.93
N ASN A 270 -15.93 13.29 -3.64
CA ASN A 270 -15.73 13.49 -5.07
C ASN A 270 -16.29 12.32 -5.88
#